data_AF-A0A7R8QGN9-F1
#
_entry.id   AF-A0A7R8QGN9-F1
#
_cell.length_a   1.000
_cell.length_b   1.000
_cell.length_c   1.000
_cell.angle_alpha   90.00
_cell.angle_beta   90.00
_cell.angle_gamma   90.00
#
_symmetry.space_group_name_H-M   'P 1'
#
loop_
_entity.id
_entity.type
_entity.pdbx_description
1 polymer ?
#
loop_
_entity_poly.entity_id
_entity_poly.type
_entity_poly.pdbx_seq_one_letter_code
_entity_poly.pdbx_strand_id
1 'polypeptide(L)'
;MVAPVLWSAKALRSFLRDPKTGFVRRRIGLGAEAGVGCPESEGEPAQAEWAAALAWAFLLASATPAVSAERERLYRLLREMSPDLAQGIAVRLRAWDLLEKMAPKKGLAAAVGRVGGPKAALRMEAAMQQLRRAESAFRRRRRHILYRMGLRKQPIPACREDTEWRAFGTMASEAYASWIAAYQQLDGADREAIRREIERFPRRPLLSIVMPVFNSPAKWLQRAIDSVREQLYPDWELCIADDGSTAAHIRPLLERNREKDPRIRVVFRGENGGISAASNSALELARGEWIVLLDHDDELPEEALYMVVREILRHPEAALIYSDEDKIDEEGRRFEPYFKPDFCYDLLLSQNCINHLGVYRSDLLRSLGGFREGFDGSQDYDLALRFVERLEPRQIRHIPRVLYHWRAIASSGAARQEAKPYAYEAARRAIGDHLQRVGERAEVLFTPIRWAYRVRRSLPENVRVSLLLRAGTTAEALGRSIERIRKQADCPELELLVVAGSPSCPNEDDEGKEGVRFLAPPAGLAGPSLWNWAARQAKGEILVFLEAPAEPKGEDWLAELVSQAVRPEVGAVGARILAPTARWPRRGS
;
A
#
# COMPACT_ATOMS: atom_id res chain seq x y z
N MET A 1 17.58 -16.87 -0.37
CA MET A 1 16.57 -17.05 0.70
C MET A 1 15.21 -16.92 0.06
N VAL A 2 14.47 -18.02 -0.02
CA VAL A 2 13.11 -18.10 -0.55
C VAL A 2 12.17 -17.81 0.60
N ALA A 3 11.27 -16.85 0.45
CA ALA A 3 10.27 -16.53 1.48
C ALA A 3 9.26 -17.69 1.60
N PRO A 4 8.88 -18.14 2.81
CA PRO A 4 7.75 -19.03 2.94
C PRO A 4 6.45 -18.23 2.74
N VAL A 5 5.69 -18.58 1.73
CA VAL A 5 4.29 -18.17 1.55
C VAL A 5 3.44 -19.22 2.26
N LEU A 6 2.72 -18.84 3.33
CA LEU A 6 1.81 -19.73 4.04
C LEU A 6 0.38 -19.55 3.49
N TRP A 7 -0.27 -20.67 3.17
CA TRP A 7 -1.69 -20.73 2.82
C TRP A 7 -2.44 -21.40 3.97
N SER A 8 -3.62 -20.91 4.32
CA SER A 8 -4.52 -21.72 5.16
C SER A 8 -4.97 -22.95 4.39
N ALA A 9 -5.14 -24.09 5.07
CA ALA A 9 -5.63 -25.32 4.44
C ALA A 9 -7.01 -25.14 3.78
N LYS A 10 -7.78 -24.12 4.21
CA LYS A 10 -9.06 -23.71 3.66
C LYS A 10 -8.88 -22.89 2.36
N ALA A 11 -7.94 -21.95 2.31
CA ALA A 11 -7.63 -21.15 1.13
C ALA A 11 -7.07 -22.00 -0.01
N LEU A 12 -6.18 -22.96 0.30
CA LEU A 12 -5.63 -23.88 -0.69
C LEU A 12 -6.71 -24.81 -1.27
N ARG A 13 -7.61 -25.32 -0.43
CA ARG A 13 -8.74 -26.15 -0.89
C ARG A 13 -9.76 -25.36 -1.70
N SER A 14 -9.99 -24.09 -1.36
CA SER A 14 -10.87 -23.20 -2.12
C SER A 14 -10.31 -22.89 -3.51
N PHE A 15 -9.03 -22.52 -3.57
CA PHE A 15 -8.30 -22.29 -4.82
C PHE A 15 -8.28 -23.52 -5.74
N LEU A 16 -8.11 -24.72 -5.16
CA LEU A 16 -8.12 -25.99 -5.87
C LEU A 16 -9.53 -26.48 -6.28
N ARG A 17 -10.61 -25.90 -5.73
CA ARG A 17 -11.99 -26.28 -6.05
C ARG A 17 -12.76 -25.25 -6.89
N ASP A 18 -12.25 -24.04 -7.07
CA ASP A 18 -12.93 -22.99 -7.85
C ASP A 18 -12.93 -23.30 -9.37
N PRO A 19 -14.09 -23.54 -9.99
CA PRO A 19 -14.21 -23.81 -11.43
C PRO A 19 -13.77 -22.63 -12.32
N LYS A 20 -13.81 -21.40 -11.80
CA LYS A 20 -13.43 -20.18 -12.54
C LYS A 20 -11.92 -20.08 -12.81
N THR A 21 -11.11 -20.89 -12.11
CA THR A 21 -9.65 -20.96 -12.30
C THR A 21 -9.22 -21.95 -13.38
N GLY A 22 -10.17 -22.62 -14.06
CA GLY A 22 -9.91 -23.66 -15.07
C GLY A 22 -9.13 -23.19 -16.31
N PHE A 23 -9.13 -21.89 -16.61
CA PHE A 23 -8.31 -21.30 -17.67
C PHE A 23 -6.82 -21.26 -17.29
N VAL A 24 -6.51 -20.99 -16.02
CA VAL A 24 -5.15 -20.92 -15.50
C VAL A 24 -4.54 -22.33 -15.46
N ARG A 25 -5.28 -23.32 -14.95
CA ARG A 25 -4.81 -24.72 -14.85
C ARG A 25 -4.38 -25.36 -16.18
N ARG A 26 -5.07 -25.04 -17.27
CA ARG A 26 -4.77 -25.57 -18.62
C ARG A 26 -3.49 -24.99 -19.25
N ARG A 27 -3.04 -23.79 -18.82
CA ARG A 27 -1.85 -23.12 -19.39
C ARG A 27 -0.54 -23.35 -18.63
N ILE A 28 -0.61 -23.72 -17.35
CA ILE A 28 0.56 -24.06 -16.51
C ILE A 28 0.85 -25.56 -16.42
N GLY A 29 0.05 -26.41 -17.07
CA GLY A 29 0.35 -27.83 -17.24
C GLY A 29 0.32 -28.66 -15.95
N LEU A 30 -0.72 -28.51 -15.14
CA LEU A 30 -0.99 -29.41 -14.01
C LEU A 30 -2.24 -30.24 -14.30
N GLY A 31 -2.04 -31.51 -14.71
CA GLY A 31 -3.11 -32.49 -14.97
C GLY A 31 -2.88 -33.33 -16.23
N ALA A 32 -3.53 -34.50 -16.31
CA ALA A 32 -3.31 -35.53 -17.34
C ALA A 32 -3.94 -35.23 -18.73
N GLU A 33 -4.56 -34.07 -18.94
CA GLU A 33 -5.34 -33.75 -20.14
C GLU A 33 -4.70 -32.66 -21.02
N ALA A 34 -3.38 -32.74 -21.26
CA ALA A 34 -2.70 -31.87 -22.21
C ALA A 34 -2.94 -32.38 -23.65
N GLY A 35 -4.08 -32.05 -24.24
CA GLY A 35 -4.49 -32.43 -25.59
C GLY A 35 -4.43 -31.30 -26.62
N VAL A 36 -3.62 -31.57 -27.65
CA VAL A 36 -3.46 -31.01 -29.02
C VAL A 36 -4.57 -30.07 -29.57
N GLY A 37 -4.14 -28.92 -30.10
CA GLY A 37 -4.87 -28.15 -31.14
C GLY A 37 -5.15 -26.68 -30.78
N CYS A 38 -4.48 -25.75 -31.45
CA CYS A 38 -4.79 -24.31 -31.41
C CYS A 38 -5.83 -24.01 -32.52
N PRO A 39 -7.02 -23.45 -32.24
CA PRO A 39 -7.88 -22.94 -33.29
C PRO A 39 -7.40 -21.55 -33.69
N GLU A 40 -7.05 -21.39 -34.97
CA GLU A 40 -6.86 -20.10 -35.61
C GLU A 40 -8.19 -19.33 -35.58
N SER A 41 -8.26 -18.29 -34.75
CA SER A 41 -9.33 -17.30 -34.82
C SER A 41 -8.75 -15.90 -34.76
N GLU A 42 -9.29 -15.01 -35.58
CA GLU A 42 -8.87 -13.61 -35.67
C GLU A 42 -9.04 -12.92 -34.32
N GLY A 43 -7.92 -12.65 -33.66
CA GLY A 43 -7.88 -12.08 -32.31
C GLY A 43 -6.72 -12.58 -31.45
N GLU A 44 -5.99 -13.63 -31.85
CA GLU A 44 -4.80 -14.07 -31.12
C GLU A 44 -3.55 -13.23 -31.44
N PRO A 45 -2.69 -12.94 -30.44
CA PRO A 45 -1.41 -12.27 -30.65
C PRO A 45 -0.55 -13.05 -31.64
N ALA A 46 0.15 -12.36 -32.54
CA ALA A 46 1.03 -13.00 -33.50
C ALA A 46 2.10 -13.84 -32.78
N GLN A 47 2.62 -14.89 -33.42
CA GLN A 47 3.62 -15.80 -32.83
C GLN A 47 4.85 -15.06 -32.24
N ALA A 48 5.21 -13.90 -32.83
CA ALA A 48 6.26 -13.01 -32.35
C ALA A 48 5.93 -12.31 -31.01
N GLU A 49 4.66 -12.02 -30.74
CA GLU A 49 4.19 -11.36 -29.52
C GLU A 49 4.17 -12.34 -28.33
N TRP A 50 3.83 -13.60 -28.59
CA TRP A 50 3.99 -14.70 -27.62
C TRP A 50 5.45 -14.99 -27.31
N ALA A 51 6.32 -15.01 -28.33
CA ALA A 51 7.76 -15.19 -28.14
C ALA A 51 8.37 -14.08 -27.26
N ALA A 52 7.94 -12.83 -27.44
CA ALA A 52 8.38 -11.70 -26.62
C ALA A 52 7.88 -11.79 -25.17
N ALA A 53 6.64 -12.23 -24.95
CA ALA A 53 6.07 -12.43 -23.61
C ALA A 53 6.77 -13.57 -22.84
N LEU A 54 7.08 -14.69 -23.53
CA LEU A 54 7.80 -15.82 -22.95
C LEU A 54 9.27 -15.50 -22.68
N ALA A 55 9.93 -14.72 -23.54
CA ALA A 55 11.30 -14.23 -23.32
C ALA A 55 11.38 -13.32 -22.08
N TRP A 56 10.35 -12.50 -21.84
CA TRP A 56 10.27 -11.65 -20.66
C TRP A 56 9.98 -12.44 -19.38
N ALA A 57 9.08 -13.42 -19.43
CA ALA A 57 8.86 -14.35 -18.32
C ALA A 57 10.13 -15.13 -17.96
N PHE A 58 10.93 -15.51 -18.97
CA PHE A 58 12.23 -16.18 -18.80
C PHE A 58 13.27 -15.28 -18.10
N LEU A 59 13.40 -14.03 -18.55
CA LEU A 59 14.34 -13.07 -17.95
C LEU A 59 13.99 -12.78 -16.48
N LEU A 60 12.70 -12.69 -16.16
CA LEU A 60 12.22 -12.48 -14.80
C LEU A 60 12.40 -13.72 -13.91
N ALA A 61 12.23 -14.94 -14.43
CA ALA A 61 12.47 -16.18 -13.71
C ALA A 61 13.97 -16.44 -13.44
N SER A 62 14.85 -15.95 -14.31
CA SER A 62 16.31 -16.19 -14.25
C SER A 62 17.09 -15.39 -13.20
N ALA A 63 16.42 -14.62 -12.32
CA ALA A 63 17.05 -13.90 -11.22
C ALA A 63 17.37 -14.78 -9.99
N THR A 64 17.11 -16.10 -10.04
CA THR A 64 17.50 -17.04 -8.97
C THR A 64 18.29 -18.24 -9.50
N PRO A 65 19.33 -18.73 -8.80
CA PRO A 65 20.32 -19.65 -9.38
C PRO A 65 19.87 -21.11 -9.49
N ALA A 66 18.71 -21.48 -8.95
CA ALA A 66 18.45 -22.87 -8.53
C ALA A 66 17.55 -23.69 -9.47
N VAL A 67 17.14 -23.19 -10.64
CA VAL A 67 16.16 -23.91 -11.49
C VAL A 67 16.69 -24.16 -12.90
N SER A 68 17.48 -25.21 -13.08
CA SER A 68 18.04 -25.58 -14.39
C SER A 68 17.02 -26.28 -15.31
N ALA A 69 16.11 -27.10 -14.76
CA ALA A 69 15.18 -27.91 -15.56
C ALA A 69 14.07 -27.10 -16.24
N GLU A 70 13.51 -26.10 -15.56
CA GLU A 70 12.47 -25.22 -16.12
C GLU A 70 13.07 -24.22 -17.12
N ARG A 71 14.30 -23.77 -16.87
CA ARG A 71 15.12 -22.98 -17.78
C ARG A 71 15.38 -23.73 -19.10
N GLU A 72 15.68 -25.02 -19.04
CA GLU A 72 15.94 -25.84 -20.23
C GLU A 72 14.66 -26.19 -21.03
N ARG A 73 13.49 -26.21 -20.39
CA ARG A 73 12.18 -26.37 -21.06
C ARG A 73 11.74 -25.09 -21.75
N LEU A 74 11.80 -23.95 -21.06
CA LEU A 74 11.36 -22.66 -21.59
C LEU A 74 12.30 -22.16 -22.71
N TYR A 75 13.60 -22.49 -22.63
CA TYR A 75 14.57 -22.17 -23.68
C TYR A 75 14.39 -23.04 -24.95
N ARG A 76 13.96 -24.30 -24.81
CA ARG A 76 13.57 -25.15 -25.95
C ARG A 76 12.35 -24.60 -26.68
N LEU A 77 11.34 -24.16 -25.92
CA LEU A 77 10.13 -23.52 -26.45
C LEU A 77 10.46 -22.24 -27.23
N LEU A 78 11.32 -21.38 -26.67
CA LEU A 78 11.79 -20.16 -27.36
C LEU A 78 12.55 -20.47 -28.65
N ARG A 79 13.35 -21.54 -28.69
CA ARG A 79 14.06 -21.97 -29.91
C ARG A 79 13.11 -22.45 -31.01
N GLU A 80 12.09 -23.23 -30.65
CA GLU A 80 11.08 -23.72 -31.59
C GLU A 80 10.27 -22.57 -32.21
N MET A 81 10.10 -21.48 -31.46
CA MET A 81 9.39 -20.29 -31.92
C MET A 81 10.29 -19.29 -32.67
N SER A 82 11.54 -19.08 -32.22
CA SER A 82 12.48 -18.13 -32.82
C SER A 82 13.94 -18.47 -32.46
N PRO A 83 14.68 -19.14 -33.36
CA PRO A 83 16.06 -19.58 -33.10
C PRO A 83 17.04 -18.44 -32.79
N ASP A 84 16.95 -17.33 -33.51
CA ASP A 84 17.87 -16.18 -33.36
C ASP A 84 17.67 -15.44 -32.03
N LEU A 85 16.41 -15.32 -31.58
CA LEU A 85 16.06 -14.68 -30.31
C LEU A 85 16.55 -15.52 -29.13
N ALA A 86 16.36 -16.84 -29.20
CA ALA A 86 16.87 -17.76 -28.18
C ALA A 86 18.39 -17.61 -28.04
N GLN A 87 19.13 -17.61 -29.16
CA GLN A 87 20.59 -17.50 -29.17
C GLN A 87 21.09 -16.19 -28.53
N GLY A 88 20.44 -15.06 -28.82
CA GLY A 88 20.76 -13.76 -28.19
C GLY A 88 20.55 -13.75 -26.68
N ILE A 89 19.53 -14.46 -26.17
CA ILE A 89 19.24 -14.57 -24.75
C ILE A 89 20.29 -15.44 -24.03
N ALA A 90 20.72 -16.58 -24.60
CA ALA A 90 21.75 -17.42 -23.96
C ALA A 90 23.10 -16.73 -23.82
N VAL A 91 23.52 -15.95 -24.83
CA VAL A 91 24.77 -15.17 -24.76
C VAL A 91 24.70 -14.17 -23.61
N ARG A 92 23.56 -13.47 -23.43
CA ARG A 92 23.38 -12.48 -22.37
C ARG A 92 23.39 -13.09 -20.96
N LEU A 93 22.91 -14.32 -20.83
CA LEU A 93 22.81 -15.04 -19.55
C LEU A 93 24.02 -15.95 -19.27
N ARG A 94 25.07 -15.91 -20.12
CA ARG A 94 26.29 -16.75 -20.02
C ARG A 94 25.98 -18.25 -19.88
N ALA A 95 24.92 -18.72 -20.54
CA ALA A 95 24.45 -20.11 -20.48
C ALA A 95 25.13 -20.98 -21.55
N TRP A 96 26.46 -21.12 -21.43
CA TRP A 96 27.32 -21.69 -22.48
C TRP A 96 27.13 -23.19 -22.70
N ASP A 97 26.80 -23.92 -21.64
CA ASP A 97 26.49 -25.35 -21.64
C ASP A 97 25.24 -25.72 -22.48
N LEU A 98 24.23 -24.85 -22.46
CA LEU A 98 23.01 -24.99 -23.28
C LEU A 98 23.23 -24.62 -24.75
N LEU A 99 24.18 -23.72 -25.02
CA LEU A 99 24.61 -23.34 -26.36
C LEU A 99 25.40 -24.49 -27.04
N GLU A 100 26.28 -25.17 -26.29
CA GLU A 100 27.09 -26.30 -26.78
C GLU A 100 26.25 -27.54 -27.11
N LYS A 101 25.29 -27.90 -26.27
CA LYS A 101 24.42 -29.09 -26.47
C LYS A 101 23.63 -29.08 -27.79
N MET A 102 23.46 -27.93 -28.42
CA MET A 102 22.52 -27.75 -29.53
C MET A 102 23.14 -27.30 -30.85
N ALA A 103 24.45 -27.03 -30.88
CA ALA A 103 25.18 -26.73 -32.12
C ALA A 103 26.29 -27.76 -32.34
N PRO A 104 25.99 -29.03 -32.70
CA PRO A 104 26.99 -30.09 -32.65
C PRO A 104 28.05 -30.02 -33.76
N LYS A 105 27.96 -29.11 -34.75
CA LYS A 105 28.87 -29.12 -35.90
C LYS A 105 29.16 -27.72 -36.43
N LYS A 106 29.97 -26.98 -35.67
CA LYS A 106 31.14 -26.18 -36.12
C LYS A 106 31.53 -25.20 -35.01
N GLY A 107 32.36 -25.70 -34.09
CA GLY A 107 33.30 -24.99 -33.24
C GLY A 107 32.85 -23.67 -32.60
N LEU A 108 32.72 -23.68 -31.28
CA LEU A 108 32.59 -22.50 -30.40
C LEU A 108 33.59 -21.37 -30.74
N ALA A 109 34.76 -21.72 -31.31
CA ALA A 109 35.77 -20.77 -31.79
C ALA A 109 35.32 -19.91 -33.01
N ALA A 110 34.41 -20.38 -33.86
CA ALA A 110 33.89 -19.60 -34.99
C ALA A 110 32.75 -18.64 -34.58
N ALA A 111 32.01 -18.97 -33.52
CA ALA A 111 30.95 -18.10 -32.97
C ALA A 111 31.52 -16.94 -32.15
N VAL A 112 32.62 -17.17 -31.43
CA VAL A 112 33.35 -16.11 -30.72
C VAL A 112 34.22 -15.29 -31.69
N GLY A 113 34.72 -15.91 -32.77
CA GLY A 113 35.65 -15.30 -33.73
C GLY A 113 35.07 -14.38 -34.82
N ARG A 114 33.74 -14.19 -34.91
CA ARG A 114 33.10 -13.26 -35.89
C ARG A 114 32.16 -12.23 -35.26
N VAL A 115 32.30 -11.96 -33.96
CA VAL A 115 31.72 -10.77 -33.30
C VAL A 115 32.77 -9.64 -33.17
N GLY A 116 33.93 -9.78 -33.81
CA GLY A 116 34.91 -8.72 -33.97
C GLY A 116 34.78 -8.04 -35.33
N GLY A 117 33.84 -7.11 -35.47
CA GLY A 117 33.80 -6.25 -36.66
C GLY A 117 32.72 -5.17 -36.60
N PRO A 118 33.03 -3.92 -36.99
CA PRO A 118 32.12 -2.76 -36.85
C PRO A 118 30.76 -2.92 -37.55
N LYS A 119 30.65 -3.80 -38.55
CA LYS A 119 29.36 -4.11 -39.21
C LYS A 119 28.42 -5.01 -38.39
N ALA A 120 28.94 -5.86 -37.49
CA ALA A 120 28.10 -6.69 -36.60
C ALA A 120 27.57 -5.87 -35.42
N ALA A 121 28.37 -4.94 -34.90
CA ALA A 121 27.93 -3.92 -33.94
C ALA A 121 26.83 -3.04 -34.56
N LEU A 122 26.99 -2.57 -35.79
CA LEU A 122 25.94 -1.79 -36.50
C LEU A 122 24.65 -2.57 -36.73
N ARG A 123 24.71 -3.87 -37.05
CA ARG A 123 23.52 -4.72 -37.22
C ARG A 123 22.83 -5.01 -35.89
N MET A 124 23.59 -5.24 -34.82
CA MET A 124 23.09 -5.40 -33.46
C MET A 124 22.47 -4.10 -32.94
N GLU A 125 23.06 -2.94 -33.27
CA GLU A 125 22.59 -1.62 -32.86
C GLU A 125 21.36 -1.18 -33.67
N ALA A 126 21.29 -1.51 -34.96
CA ALA A 126 20.09 -1.33 -35.77
C ALA A 126 18.95 -2.28 -35.34
N ALA A 127 19.25 -3.55 -35.02
CA ALA A 127 18.29 -4.49 -34.47
C ALA A 127 17.84 -4.08 -33.05
N MET A 128 18.74 -3.55 -32.21
CA MET A 128 18.39 -2.98 -30.91
C MET A 128 17.63 -1.65 -31.03
N GLN A 129 17.88 -0.82 -32.04
CA GLN A 129 17.06 0.37 -32.31
C GLN A 129 15.68 -0.03 -32.83
N GLN A 130 15.57 -1.05 -33.68
CA GLN A 130 14.30 -1.63 -34.10
C GLN A 130 13.56 -2.23 -32.91
N LEU A 131 14.24 -2.96 -32.01
CA LEU A 131 13.65 -3.50 -30.78
C LEU A 131 13.24 -2.40 -29.81
N ARG A 132 14.03 -1.33 -29.64
CA ARG A 132 13.67 -0.18 -28.80
C ARG A 132 12.52 0.63 -29.41
N ARG A 133 12.46 0.74 -30.75
CA ARG A 133 11.33 1.39 -31.46
C ARG A 133 10.07 0.53 -31.39
N ALA A 134 10.19 -0.79 -31.48
CA ALA A 134 9.10 -1.75 -31.30
C ALA A 134 8.64 -1.81 -29.84
N GLU A 135 9.55 -1.79 -28.87
CA GLU A 135 9.28 -1.66 -27.44
C GLU A 135 8.59 -0.32 -27.14
N SER A 136 9.05 0.77 -27.75
CA SER A 136 8.40 2.09 -27.62
C SER A 136 7.03 2.12 -28.28
N ALA A 137 6.85 1.47 -29.44
CA ALA A 137 5.59 1.37 -30.15
C ALA A 137 4.60 0.44 -29.43
N PHE A 138 5.09 -0.64 -28.84
CA PHE A 138 4.31 -1.58 -28.03
C PHE A 138 3.95 -0.97 -26.68
N ARG A 139 4.85 -0.24 -26.00
CA ARG A 139 4.52 0.56 -24.80
C ARG A 139 3.42 1.60 -25.11
N ARG A 140 3.49 2.25 -26.28
CA ARG A 140 2.44 3.18 -26.77
C ARG A 140 1.12 2.46 -27.08
N ARG A 141 1.14 1.25 -27.64
CA ARG A 141 -0.07 0.50 -28.05
C ARG A 141 -0.61 -0.47 -26.99
N ARG A 142 0.14 -0.77 -25.93
CA ARG A 142 -0.22 -1.67 -24.81
C ARG A 142 -1.56 -1.30 -24.20
N ARG A 143 -1.82 0.00 -24.04
CA ARG A 143 -3.12 0.52 -23.58
C ARG A 143 -4.28 0.18 -24.52
N HIS A 144 -4.07 0.31 -25.83
CA HIS A 144 -5.08 0.04 -26.85
C HIS A 144 -5.38 -1.47 -26.98
N ILE A 145 -4.37 -2.31 -26.81
CA ILE A 145 -4.49 -3.78 -26.81
C ILE A 145 -5.25 -4.26 -25.56
N LEU A 146 -4.88 -3.78 -24.37
CA LEU A 146 -5.58 -4.10 -23.12
C LEU A 146 -7.04 -3.61 -23.10
N TYR A 147 -7.32 -2.50 -23.78
CA TYR A 147 -8.67 -1.98 -24.02
C TYR A 147 -9.49 -2.89 -24.95
N ARG A 148 -8.95 -3.28 -26.11
CA ARG A 148 -9.62 -4.20 -27.05
C ARG A 148 -9.88 -5.59 -26.45
N MET A 149 -9.04 -6.02 -25.51
CA MET A 149 -9.21 -7.28 -24.78
C MET A 149 -10.24 -7.21 -23.64
N GLY A 150 -10.92 -6.08 -23.44
CA GLY A 150 -11.96 -5.94 -22.41
C GLY A 150 -11.45 -5.92 -20.96
N LEU A 151 -10.12 -5.87 -20.77
CA LEU A 151 -9.45 -5.93 -19.47
C LEU A 151 -9.33 -4.55 -18.79
N ARG A 152 -9.85 -3.48 -19.41
CA ARG A 152 -9.88 -2.12 -18.85
C ARG A 152 -11.11 -1.36 -19.35
N LYS A 153 -11.98 -0.89 -18.44
CA LYS A 153 -13.06 0.08 -18.73
C LYS A 153 -12.46 1.47 -19.00
N GLN A 154 -13.05 2.25 -19.91
CA GLN A 154 -12.50 3.49 -20.48
C GLN A 154 -12.13 4.63 -19.49
N PRO A 155 -11.29 5.60 -19.93
CA PRO A 155 -10.53 6.54 -19.12
C PRO A 155 -11.17 7.94 -19.01
N ILE A 156 -10.58 8.81 -18.18
CA ILE A 156 -10.62 10.26 -18.45
C ILE A 156 -9.18 10.73 -18.63
N PRO A 157 -8.78 11.09 -19.86
CA PRO A 157 -7.54 11.77 -20.14
C PRO A 157 -7.77 13.28 -20.02
N ALA A 158 -7.19 13.84 -18.97
CA ALA A 158 -6.61 15.18 -18.92
C ALA A 158 -5.35 14.98 -18.06
N CYS A 159 -4.20 15.49 -18.51
CA CYS A 159 -2.86 15.26 -17.94
C CYS A 159 -2.15 13.93 -18.29
N ARG A 160 -1.22 14.10 -19.25
CA ARG A 160 0.09 13.47 -19.51
C ARG A 160 0.33 12.00 -19.13
N GLU A 161 0.82 11.27 -20.14
CA GLU A 161 1.17 9.84 -20.10
C GLU A 161 2.26 9.50 -19.08
N ASP A 162 2.07 8.36 -18.40
CA ASP A 162 2.99 7.72 -17.46
C ASP A 162 4.45 7.63 -17.96
N THR A 163 5.36 8.33 -17.27
CA THR A 163 6.80 8.01 -17.29
C THR A 163 7.35 7.80 -15.88
N GLU A 164 7.77 6.55 -15.66
CA GLU A 164 8.93 6.08 -14.90
C GLU A 164 9.16 6.61 -13.47
N TRP A 165 8.73 5.81 -12.50
CA TRP A 165 9.13 5.89 -11.08
C TRP A 165 10.59 5.48 -10.89
N ARG A 166 11.52 6.45 -10.77
CA ARG A 166 12.84 6.25 -10.16
C ARG A 166 13.38 7.51 -9.46
N ALA A 167 14.06 7.25 -8.35
CA ALA A 167 14.98 8.09 -7.58
C ALA A 167 14.36 8.98 -6.47
N PHE A 168 14.35 8.45 -5.24
CA PHE A 168 14.36 9.25 -4.02
C PHE A 168 15.78 9.31 -3.45
N GLY A 169 16.25 10.52 -3.16
CA GLY A 169 17.49 10.77 -2.45
C GLY A 169 17.97 12.20 -2.68
N THR A 170 17.68 13.10 -1.74
CA THR A 170 18.18 14.50 -1.64
C THR A 170 17.92 15.47 -2.80
N MET A 171 17.35 15.00 -3.92
CA MET A 171 16.68 15.74 -5.01
C MET A 171 15.18 15.96 -4.76
N ALA A 172 14.71 15.88 -3.51
CA ALA A 172 13.29 15.72 -3.19
C ALA A 172 12.39 16.88 -3.66
N SER A 173 12.90 18.11 -3.67
CA SER A 173 12.14 19.29 -4.13
C SER A 173 12.03 19.36 -5.66
N GLU A 174 13.12 19.16 -6.41
CA GLU A 174 13.09 19.19 -7.87
C GLU A 174 12.32 18.00 -8.48
N ALA A 175 12.48 16.81 -7.89
CA ALA A 175 11.72 15.63 -8.30
C ALA A 175 10.22 15.83 -8.11
N TYR A 176 9.83 16.44 -6.99
CA TYR A 176 8.42 16.72 -6.73
C TYR A 176 7.88 17.86 -7.61
N ALA A 177 8.65 18.94 -7.82
CA ALA A 177 8.29 19.99 -8.77
C ALA A 177 8.08 19.45 -10.19
N SER A 178 8.95 18.51 -10.63
CA SER A 178 8.80 17.81 -11.91
C SER A 178 7.54 16.94 -11.95
N TRP A 179 7.23 16.26 -10.84
CA TRP A 179 5.99 15.50 -10.71
C TRP A 179 4.75 16.40 -10.79
N ILE A 180 4.75 17.56 -10.11
CA ILE A 180 3.66 18.55 -10.18
C ILE A 180 3.48 19.02 -11.62
N ALA A 181 4.56 19.41 -12.31
CA ALA A 181 4.51 19.88 -13.69
C ALA A 181 4.02 18.79 -14.67
N ALA A 182 4.27 17.52 -14.36
CA ALA A 182 3.80 16.41 -15.18
C ALA A 182 2.34 16.05 -14.91
N TYR A 183 1.89 16.07 -13.65
CA TYR A 183 0.64 15.39 -13.25
C TYR A 183 -0.43 16.29 -12.61
N GLN A 184 -0.09 17.50 -12.17
CA GLN A 184 -1.00 18.39 -11.42
C GLN A 184 -1.09 19.83 -11.93
N GLN A 185 -0.42 20.16 -13.03
CA GLN A 185 -0.67 21.42 -13.72
C GLN A 185 -1.78 21.23 -14.76
N LEU A 186 -2.89 21.93 -14.56
CA LEU A 186 -3.96 22.02 -15.54
C LEU A 186 -3.69 23.15 -16.52
N ASP A 187 -3.83 22.87 -17.81
CA ASP A 187 -3.85 23.89 -18.85
C ASP A 187 -5.29 24.33 -19.20
N GLY A 188 -5.44 25.22 -20.18
CA GLY A 188 -6.77 25.71 -20.59
C GLY A 188 -7.66 24.62 -21.19
N ALA A 189 -7.06 23.64 -21.88
CA ALA A 189 -7.79 22.52 -22.48
C ALA A 189 -8.25 21.54 -21.41
N ASP A 190 -7.43 21.28 -20.38
CA ASP A 190 -7.81 20.44 -19.25
C ASP A 190 -9.02 21.04 -18.51
N ARG A 191 -8.98 22.34 -18.19
CA ARG A 191 -10.11 23.05 -17.53
C ARG A 191 -11.39 22.99 -18.36
N GLU A 192 -11.28 23.16 -19.67
CA GLU A 192 -12.44 23.07 -20.58
C GLU A 192 -12.99 21.64 -20.66
N ALA A 193 -12.13 20.63 -20.68
CA ALA A 193 -12.55 19.23 -20.63
C ALA A 193 -13.30 18.90 -19.33
N ILE A 194 -12.80 19.39 -18.19
CA ILE A 194 -13.45 19.25 -16.89
C ILE A 194 -14.85 19.88 -16.90
N ARG A 195 -14.99 21.11 -17.42
CA ARG A 195 -16.30 21.78 -17.53
C ARG A 195 -17.30 20.99 -18.37
N ARG A 196 -16.88 20.49 -19.53
CA ARG A 196 -17.72 19.65 -20.40
C ARG A 196 -18.12 18.34 -19.76
N GLU A 197 -17.27 17.79 -18.90
CA GLU A 197 -17.61 16.58 -18.15
C GLU A 197 -18.64 16.88 -17.05
N ILE A 198 -18.48 17.98 -16.33
CA ILE A 198 -19.44 18.44 -15.30
C ILE A 198 -20.82 18.70 -15.91
N GLU A 199 -20.88 19.21 -17.14
CA GLU A 199 -22.12 19.33 -17.93
C GLU A 199 -22.82 18.00 -18.21
N ARG A 200 -22.06 16.91 -18.26
CA ARG A 200 -22.56 15.55 -18.54
C ARG A 200 -22.80 14.72 -17.29
N PHE A 201 -22.54 15.26 -16.10
CA PHE A 201 -22.80 14.53 -14.87
C PHE A 201 -24.31 14.21 -14.75
N PRO A 202 -24.67 12.97 -14.40
CA PRO A 202 -26.07 12.58 -14.28
C PRO A 202 -26.76 13.25 -13.08
N ARG A 203 -25.98 13.72 -12.10
CA ARG A 203 -26.41 14.55 -10.97
C ARG A 203 -25.24 15.40 -10.48
N ARG A 204 -25.53 16.49 -9.79
CA ARG A 204 -24.54 17.39 -9.21
C ARG A 204 -24.72 17.47 -7.69
N PRO A 205 -24.06 16.59 -6.92
CA PRO A 205 -24.14 16.62 -5.46
C PRO A 205 -23.63 17.95 -4.91
N LEU A 206 -24.39 18.57 -3.99
CA LEU A 206 -23.91 19.77 -3.29
C LEU A 206 -22.86 19.37 -2.24
N LEU A 207 -21.69 20.01 -2.30
CA LEU A 207 -20.63 19.85 -1.31
C LEU A 207 -20.63 21.03 -0.33
N SER A 208 -20.74 20.78 0.97
CA SER A 208 -20.59 21.79 2.01
C SER A 208 -19.19 21.72 2.61
N ILE A 209 -18.39 22.75 2.38
CA ILE A 209 -17.06 22.88 2.96
C ILE A 209 -17.20 23.46 4.36
N VAL A 210 -16.75 22.74 5.38
CA VAL A 210 -16.78 23.16 6.79
C VAL A 210 -15.42 23.73 7.16
N MET A 211 -15.40 25.00 7.58
CA MET A 211 -14.18 25.75 7.91
C MET A 211 -14.31 26.46 9.27
N PRO A 212 -13.76 25.89 10.36
CA PRO A 212 -13.61 26.60 11.63
C PRO A 212 -12.52 27.67 11.51
N VAL A 213 -12.74 28.87 12.05
CA VAL A 213 -11.81 30.01 11.98
C VAL A 213 -11.54 30.54 13.39
N PHE A 214 -10.26 30.73 13.74
CA PHE A 214 -9.88 31.43 14.97
C PHE A 214 -8.56 32.19 14.80
N ASN A 215 -8.63 33.53 14.84
CA ASN A 215 -7.45 34.42 14.81
C ASN A 215 -6.47 34.17 13.65
N SER A 216 -6.98 33.70 12.52
CA SER A 216 -6.21 33.38 11.33
C SER A 216 -5.61 34.64 10.68
N PRO A 217 -4.35 34.65 10.25
CA PRO A 217 -3.80 35.79 9.51
C PRO A 217 -4.61 36.07 8.23
N ALA A 218 -4.91 37.35 7.97
CA ALA A 218 -5.80 37.77 6.88
C ALA A 218 -5.40 37.20 5.50
N LYS A 219 -4.09 37.15 5.22
CA LYS A 219 -3.53 36.60 3.97
C LYS A 219 -3.96 35.15 3.76
N TRP A 220 -3.82 34.32 4.79
CA TRP A 220 -4.06 32.88 4.70
C TRP A 220 -5.53 32.54 4.68
N LEU A 221 -6.33 33.21 5.52
CA LEU A 221 -7.79 33.06 5.49
C LEU A 221 -8.38 33.45 4.13
N GLN A 222 -7.90 34.55 3.53
CA GLN A 222 -8.34 34.96 2.20
C GLN A 222 -7.91 33.94 1.13
N ARG A 223 -6.69 33.40 1.19
CA ARG A 223 -6.24 32.34 0.26
C ARG A 223 -7.06 31.06 0.39
N ALA A 224 -7.38 30.62 1.60
CA ALA A 224 -8.23 29.45 1.83
C ALA A 224 -9.62 29.64 1.20
N ILE A 225 -10.26 30.79 1.45
CA ILE A 225 -11.56 31.14 0.85
C ILE A 225 -11.47 31.20 -0.69
N ASP A 226 -10.44 31.85 -1.22
CA ASP A 226 -10.27 31.98 -2.67
C ASP A 226 -10.04 30.61 -3.33
N SER A 227 -9.32 29.69 -2.70
CA SER A 227 -9.12 28.32 -3.22
C SER A 227 -10.43 27.53 -3.38
N VAL A 228 -11.43 27.80 -2.53
CA VAL A 228 -12.79 27.24 -2.67
C VAL A 228 -13.55 27.96 -3.79
N ARG A 229 -13.41 29.28 -3.90
CA ARG A 229 -14.05 30.09 -4.96
C ARG A 229 -13.56 29.73 -6.36
N GLU A 230 -12.30 29.35 -6.46
CA GLU A 230 -11.60 28.98 -7.70
C GLU A 230 -11.91 27.54 -8.16
N GLN A 231 -12.71 26.77 -7.42
CA GLN A 231 -13.06 25.39 -7.79
C GLN A 231 -13.80 25.32 -9.13
N LEU A 232 -13.37 24.39 -9.98
CA LEU A 232 -14.00 24.12 -11.28
C LEU A 232 -15.39 23.50 -11.15
N TYR A 233 -15.64 22.74 -10.08
CA TYR A 233 -16.97 22.24 -9.76
C TYR A 233 -17.81 23.37 -9.13
N PRO A 234 -19.02 23.69 -9.64
CA PRO A 234 -19.73 24.90 -9.22
C PRO A 234 -20.67 24.71 -8.01
N ASP A 235 -21.15 23.49 -7.76
CA ASP A 235 -22.20 23.21 -6.78
C ASP A 235 -21.61 22.95 -5.39
N TRP A 236 -21.12 24.01 -4.76
CA TRP A 236 -20.59 24.00 -3.40
C TRP A 236 -21.14 25.16 -2.56
N GLU A 237 -21.04 25.02 -1.24
CA GLU A 237 -21.18 26.12 -0.29
C GLU A 237 -20.05 26.06 0.74
N LEU A 238 -19.58 27.22 1.19
CA LEU A 238 -18.53 27.35 2.20
C LEU A 238 -19.15 27.79 3.52
N CYS A 239 -19.17 26.90 4.50
CA CYS A 239 -19.74 27.10 5.82
C CYS A 239 -18.63 27.43 6.81
N ILE A 240 -18.55 28.69 7.22
CA ILE A 240 -17.51 29.22 8.09
C ILE A 240 -18.09 29.46 9.48
N ALA A 241 -17.39 29.00 10.51
CA ALA A 241 -17.67 29.37 11.89
C ALA A 241 -16.47 30.12 12.49
N ASP A 242 -16.64 31.41 12.75
CA ASP A 242 -15.67 32.18 13.54
C ASP A 242 -15.85 31.86 15.02
N ASP A 243 -14.85 31.20 15.61
CA ASP A 243 -14.83 30.71 16.99
C ASP A 243 -14.43 31.80 18.00
N GLY A 244 -15.08 32.96 17.89
CA GLY A 244 -14.83 34.10 18.76
C GLY A 244 -13.45 34.73 18.54
N SER A 245 -13.02 34.93 17.28
CA SER A 245 -11.76 35.60 16.99
C SER A 245 -11.66 36.99 17.63
N THR A 246 -10.51 37.28 18.23
CA THR A 246 -10.19 38.59 18.83
C THR A 246 -9.51 39.53 17.84
N ALA A 247 -8.97 39.00 16.75
CA ALA A 247 -8.32 39.79 15.72
C ALA A 247 -9.35 40.61 14.91
N ALA A 248 -9.21 41.95 14.94
CA ALA A 248 -10.18 42.90 14.40
C ALA A 248 -10.44 42.76 12.89
N HIS A 249 -9.54 42.13 12.12
CA HIS A 249 -9.68 41.96 10.68
C HIS A 249 -10.60 40.80 10.27
N ILE A 250 -10.88 39.83 11.16
CA ILE A 250 -11.58 38.59 10.80
C ILE A 250 -13.02 38.86 10.37
N ARG A 251 -13.82 39.52 11.23
CA ARG A 251 -15.22 39.81 10.93
C ARG A 251 -15.42 40.61 9.63
N PRO A 252 -14.74 41.75 9.41
CA PRO A 252 -14.84 42.48 8.15
C PRO A 252 -14.38 41.67 6.92
N LEU A 253 -13.39 40.79 7.08
CA LEU A 253 -12.94 39.90 6.00
C LEU A 253 -14.02 38.89 5.63
N LEU A 254 -14.62 38.23 6.62
CA LEU A 254 -15.65 37.22 6.40
C LEU A 254 -16.95 37.83 5.84
N GLU A 255 -17.37 38.99 6.36
CA GLU A 255 -18.54 39.72 5.85
C GLU A 255 -18.36 40.12 4.38
N ARG A 256 -17.21 40.69 4.04
CA ARG A 256 -16.88 41.05 2.65
C ARG A 256 -16.90 39.83 1.70
N ASN A 257 -16.40 38.68 2.14
CA ASN A 257 -16.41 37.47 1.29
C ASN A 257 -17.84 36.92 1.12
N ARG A 258 -18.65 36.92 2.19
CA ARG A 258 -20.08 36.56 2.13
C ARG A 258 -20.87 37.47 1.19
N GLU A 259 -20.58 38.78 1.17
CA GLU A 259 -21.22 39.73 0.25
C GLU A 259 -20.82 39.49 -1.22
N LYS A 260 -19.57 39.09 -1.46
CA LYS A 260 -19.05 38.82 -2.80
C LYS A 260 -19.55 37.51 -3.41
N ASP A 261 -19.81 36.50 -2.59
CA ASP A 261 -20.29 35.19 -3.05
C ASP A 261 -21.34 34.62 -2.09
N PRO A 262 -22.63 34.53 -2.52
CA PRO A 262 -23.73 34.08 -1.66
C PRO A 262 -23.62 32.60 -1.25
N ARG A 263 -22.71 31.82 -1.86
CA ARG A 263 -22.40 30.45 -1.44
C ARG A 263 -21.58 30.40 -0.16
N ILE A 264 -21.00 31.51 0.27
CA ILE A 264 -20.24 31.62 1.52
C ILE A 264 -21.19 32.00 2.65
N ARG A 265 -21.25 31.18 3.69
CA ARG A 265 -22.14 31.32 4.83
C ARG A 265 -21.31 31.36 6.10
N VAL A 266 -21.58 32.35 6.96
CA VAL A 266 -20.74 32.62 8.12
C VAL A 266 -21.61 32.70 9.37
N VAL A 267 -21.19 31.99 10.42
CA VAL A 267 -21.70 32.17 11.79
C VAL A 267 -20.58 32.70 12.67
N PHE A 268 -20.92 33.65 13.56
CA PHE A 268 -20.01 34.22 14.52
C PHE A 268 -20.37 33.72 15.91
N ARG A 269 -19.50 32.92 16.52
CA ARG A 269 -19.70 32.40 17.86
C ARG A 269 -19.39 33.50 18.89
N GLY A 270 -20.14 33.52 20.00
CA GLY A 270 -19.98 34.51 21.06
C GLY A 270 -18.74 34.26 21.94
N GLU A 271 -18.25 33.03 21.96
CA GLU A 271 -17.09 32.59 22.74
C GLU A 271 -16.30 31.52 21.97
N ASN A 272 -15.02 31.38 22.31
CA ASN A 272 -14.16 30.34 21.76
C ASN A 272 -14.48 28.99 22.44
N GLY A 273 -15.01 28.05 21.67
CA GLY A 273 -15.33 26.69 22.14
C GLY A 273 -14.36 25.62 21.63
N GLY A 274 -13.32 26.00 20.90
CA GLY A 274 -12.40 25.07 20.26
C GLY A 274 -12.86 24.62 18.87
N ILE A 275 -11.94 23.97 18.15
CA ILE A 275 -12.14 23.58 16.76
C ILE A 275 -13.31 22.62 16.59
N SER A 276 -13.58 21.76 17.57
CA SER A 276 -14.69 20.81 17.52
C SER A 276 -16.05 21.53 17.55
N ALA A 277 -16.23 22.45 18.49
CA ALA A 277 -17.45 23.24 18.63
C ALA A 277 -17.65 24.19 17.43
N ALA A 278 -16.57 24.81 16.95
CA ALA A 278 -16.60 25.65 15.76
C ALA A 278 -16.99 24.84 14.50
N SER A 279 -16.40 23.66 14.31
CA SER A 279 -16.73 22.78 13.19
C SER A 279 -18.20 22.33 13.23
N ASN A 280 -18.75 22.07 14.42
CA ASN A 280 -20.17 21.77 14.59
C ASN A 280 -21.07 22.98 14.23
N SER A 281 -20.74 24.20 14.63
CA SER A 281 -21.48 25.39 14.22
C SER A 281 -21.44 25.63 12.70
N ALA A 282 -20.31 25.35 12.05
CA ALA A 282 -20.23 25.38 10.59
C ALA A 282 -21.06 24.25 9.95
N LEU A 283 -21.08 23.06 10.55
CA LEU A 283 -21.90 21.93 10.10
C LEU A 283 -23.41 22.21 10.22
N GLU A 284 -23.86 23.02 11.18
CA GLU A 284 -25.26 23.46 11.29
C GLU A 284 -25.68 24.33 10.10
N LEU A 285 -24.74 25.08 9.51
CA LEU A 285 -25.00 25.82 8.28
C LEU A 285 -25.15 24.87 7.09
N ALA A 286 -24.37 23.78 7.03
CA ALA A 286 -24.26 22.90 5.87
C ALA A 286 -25.61 22.28 5.40
N ARG A 287 -25.84 22.27 4.10
CA ARG A 287 -27.02 21.76 3.38
C ARG A 287 -26.66 20.70 2.34
N GLY A 288 -25.37 20.54 2.04
CA GLY A 288 -24.84 19.62 1.06
C GLY A 288 -25.07 18.15 1.42
N GLU A 289 -25.10 17.31 0.40
CA GLU A 289 -25.14 15.85 0.54
C GLU A 289 -23.83 15.32 1.15
N TRP A 290 -22.75 16.07 0.99
CA TRP A 290 -21.42 15.75 1.47
C TRP A 290 -20.80 16.91 2.21
N ILE A 291 -20.11 16.60 3.30
CA ILE A 291 -19.31 17.53 4.10
C ILE A 291 -17.84 17.37 3.72
N VAL A 292 -17.18 18.47 3.39
CA VAL A 292 -15.75 18.52 3.06
C VAL A 292 -15.04 19.30 4.17
N LEU A 293 -13.95 18.77 4.71
CA LEU A 293 -13.17 19.47 5.74
C LEU A 293 -12.09 20.34 5.08
N LEU A 294 -11.95 21.57 5.57
CA LEU A 294 -10.89 22.49 5.15
C LEU A 294 -10.49 23.41 6.31
N ASP A 295 -9.21 23.39 6.66
CA ASP A 295 -8.67 24.30 7.67
C ASP A 295 -8.53 25.73 7.09
N HIS A 296 -8.67 26.73 7.97
CA HIS A 296 -8.78 28.14 7.60
C HIS A 296 -7.50 28.75 6.99
N ASP A 297 -6.39 28.03 7.00
CA ASP A 297 -5.10 28.45 6.46
C ASP A 297 -4.58 27.53 5.34
N ASP A 298 -5.33 26.50 4.97
CA ASP A 298 -4.96 25.55 3.92
C ASP A 298 -5.62 25.87 2.57
N GLU A 299 -5.15 25.23 1.50
CA GLU A 299 -5.65 25.46 0.13
C GLU A 299 -6.07 24.15 -0.54
N LEU A 300 -7.15 24.24 -1.34
CA LEU A 300 -7.54 23.18 -2.27
C LEU A 300 -7.08 23.53 -3.70
N PRO A 301 -6.54 22.59 -4.48
CA PRO A 301 -6.32 22.81 -5.91
C PRO A 301 -7.66 22.92 -6.65
N GLU A 302 -7.69 23.64 -7.78
CA GLU A 302 -8.93 24.04 -8.49
C GLU A 302 -9.81 22.86 -8.96
N GLU A 303 -9.24 21.65 -9.08
CA GLU A 303 -9.93 20.43 -9.46
C GLU A 303 -10.43 19.56 -8.30
N ALA A 304 -10.12 19.91 -7.04
CA ALA A 304 -10.37 19.06 -5.88
C ALA A 304 -11.83 18.60 -5.77
N LEU A 305 -12.78 19.54 -5.78
CA LEU A 305 -14.20 19.23 -5.64
C LEU A 305 -14.76 18.47 -6.84
N TYR A 306 -14.24 18.74 -8.04
CA TYR A 306 -14.58 17.98 -9.25
C TYR A 306 -14.14 16.52 -9.13
N MET A 307 -12.92 16.27 -8.65
CA MET A 307 -12.40 14.91 -8.45
C MET A 307 -13.20 14.15 -7.40
N VAL A 308 -13.60 14.82 -6.31
CA VAL A 308 -14.50 14.27 -5.29
C VAL A 308 -15.84 13.85 -5.90
N VAL A 309 -16.49 14.73 -6.67
CA VAL A 309 -17.79 14.42 -7.30
C VAL A 309 -17.66 13.28 -8.30
N ARG A 310 -16.58 13.21 -9.06
CA ARG A 310 -16.32 12.06 -9.94
C ARG A 310 -16.24 10.76 -9.19
N GLU A 311 -15.58 10.74 -8.03
CA GLU A 311 -15.51 9.53 -7.21
C GLU A 311 -16.90 9.16 -6.65
N ILE A 312 -17.68 10.15 -6.18
CA ILE A 312 -19.07 9.96 -5.72
C ILE A 312 -19.96 9.36 -6.82
N LEU A 313 -19.83 9.84 -8.07
CA LEU A 313 -20.63 9.37 -9.20
C LEU A 313 -20.22 7.97 -9.67
N ARG A 314 -18.94 7.62 -9.56
CA ARG A 314 -18.43 6.29 -9.92
C ARG A 314 -18.71 5.24 -8.85
N HIS A 315 -18.83 5.68 -7.60
CA HIS A 315 -19.06 4.83 -6.42
C HIS A 315 -20.25 5.37 -5.61
N PRO A 316 -21.51 5.16 -6.06
CA PRO A 316 -22.69 5.65 -5.35
C PRO A 316 -22.83 5.12 -3.91
N GLU A 317 -22.18 4.00 -3.59
CA GLU A 317 -22.10 3.41 -2.26
C GLU A 317 -21.14 4.13 -1.31
N ALA A 318 -20.27 5.01 -1.83
CA ALA A 318 -19.28 5.73 -1.05
C ALA A 318 -19.97 6.54 0.05
N ALA A 319 -19.32 6.60 1.21
CA ALA A 319 -19.76 7.41 2.34
C ALA A 319 -18.62 8.17 3.03
N LEU A 320 -17.39 7.79 2.73
CA LEU A 320 -16.17 8.46 3.16
C LEU A 320 -15.19 8.48 2.00
N ILE A 321 -14.63 9.64 1.70
CA ILE A 321 -13.62 9.82 0.66
C ILE A 321 -12.45 10.58 1.26
N TYR A 322 -11.23 10.19 0.92
CA TYR A 322 -10.02 10.93 1.25
C TYR A 322 -9.06 11.01 0.06
N SER A 323 -8.11 11.93 0.09
CA SER A 323 -7.10 12.10 -0.96
C SER A 323 -5.69 12.18 -0.41
N ASP A 324 -4.71 12.06 -1.30
CA ASP A 324 -3.33 12.46 -1.01
C ASP A 324 -3.25 13.96 -0.66
N GLU A 325 -2.15 14.33 -0.03
CA GLU A 325 -1.87 15.69 0.40
C GLU A 325 -0.37 16.01 0.26
N ASP A 326 -0.03 17.28 0.35
CA ASP A 326 1.33 17.74 0.52
C ASP A 326 1.36 19.01 1.37
N LYS A 327 2.55 19.57 1.54
CA LYS A 327 2.73 20.84 2.23
C LYS A 327 2.98 21.98 1.25
N ILE A 328 2.56 23.18 1.64
CA ILE A 328 2.82 24.42 0.91
C ILE A 328 3.42 25.49 1.84
N ASP A 329 4.48 26.15 1.40
CA ASP A 329 5.14 27.22 2.17
C ASP A 329 4.51 28.61 1.91
N GLU A 330 5.10 29.66 2.48
CA GLU A 330 4.62 31.04 2.34
C GLU A 330 4.77 31.62 0.93
N GLU A 331 5.69 31.06 0.14
CA GLU A 331 5.97 31.41 -1.25
C GLU A 331 5.11 30.60 -2.24
N GLY A 332 4.29 29.67 -1.75
CA GLY A 332 3.46 28.80 -2.57
C GLY A 332 4.21 27.60 -3.15
N ARG A 333 5.43 27.31 -2.68
CA ARG A 333 6.18 26.13 -3.10
C ARG A 333 5.67 24.91 -2.35
N ARG A 334 5.43 23.85 -3.11
CA ARG A 334 4.86 22.59 -2.62
C ARG A 334 5.95 21.57 -2.34
N PHE A 335 5.86 20.84 -1.24
CA PHE A 335 6.89 19.90 -0.77
C PHE A 335 6.32 18.82 0.18
N GLU A 336 7.15 17.82 0.53
CA GLU A 336 6.77 16.70 1.43
C GLU A 336 5.42 16.04 1.07
N PRO A 337 5.25 15.51 -0.16
CA PRO A 337 4.02 14.82 -0.52
C PRO A 337 3.80 13.58 0.34
N TYR A 338 2.57 13.40 0.80
CA TYR A 338 2.09 12.16 1.38
C TYR A 338 1.13 11.47 0.42
N PHE A 339 1.69 10.58 -0.41
CA PHE A 339 0.91 9.64 -1.22
C PHE A 339 0.39 8.52 -0.32
N LYS A 340 -0.88 8.64 0.09
CA LYS A 340 -1.56 7.73 1.00
C LYS A 340 -1.87 6.41 0.28
N PRO A 341 -1.87 5.28 1.00
CA PRO A 341 -2.37 4.03 0.43
C PRO A 341 -3.90 4.04 0.37
N ASP A 342 -4.47 3.07 -0.34
CA ASP A 342 -5.88 2.71 -0.18
C ASP A 342 -6.16 2.29 1.28
N PHE A 343 -7.44 2.33 1.65
CA PHE A 343 -7.86 2.23 3.05
C PHE A 343 -7.28 0.99 3.72
N CYS A 344 -6.55 1.22 4.81
CA CYS A 344 -5.94 0.18 5.62
C CYS A 344 -6.31 0.45 7.07
N TYR A 345 -7.16 -0.40 7.65
CA TYR A 345 -7.64 -0.25 9.01
C TYR A 345 -6.49 -0.23 10.04
N ASP A 346 -5.50 -1.11 9.92
CA ASP A 346 -4.34 -1.12 10.82
C ASP A 346 -3.47 0.15 10.69
N LEU A 347 -3.40 0.74 9.49
CA LEU A 347 -2.76 2.03 9.31
C LEU A 347 -3.57 3.14 9.98
N LEU A 348 -4.90 3.12 9.80
CA LEU A 348 -5.79 4.07 10.47
C LEU A 348 -5.70 3.96 11.99
N LEU A 349 -5.47 2.78 12.57
CA LEU A 349 -5.25 2.66 14.03
C LEU A 349 -3.88 3.17 14.48
N SER A 350 -2.94 3.31 13.55
CA SER A 350 -1.58 3.76 13.82
C SER A 350 -1.41 5.25 13.58
N GLN A 351 -2.03 5.81 12.54
CA GLN A 351 -1.98 7.22 12.17
C GLN A 351 -3.24 7.61 11.40
N ASN A 352 -3.66 8.86 11.51
CA ASN A 352 -4.82 9.35 10.77
C ASN A 352 -4.50 9.49 9.26
N CYS A 353 -4.69 8.43 8.48
CA CYS A 353 -4.47 8.46 7.03
C CYS A 353 -5.67 9.03 6.24
N ILE A 354 -6.77 9.39 6.90
CA ILE A 354 -7.95 10.03 6.29
C ILE A 354 -7.87 11.56 6.37
N ASN A 355 -7.01 12.08 7.27
CA ASN A 355 -6.82 13.50 7.58
C ASN A 355 -6.86 14.44 6.35
N HIS A 356 -7.16 15.70 6.67
CA HIS A 356 -7.28 16.82 5.74
C HIS A 356 -8.42 16.70 4.76
N LEU A 357 -8.23 16.33 3.49
CA LEU A 357 -9.39 16.24 2.60
C LEU A 357 -10.22 14.98 2.90
N GLY A 358 -10.81 14.92 4.09
CA GLY A 358 -11.87 14.01 4.45
C GLY A 358 -13.20 14.57 3.94
N VAL A 359 -13.89 13.76 3.16
CA VAL A 359 -15.21 14.06 2.60
C VAL A 359 -16.19 13.01 3.07
N TYR A 360 -17.17 13.45 3.85
CA TYR A 360 -18.05 12.61 4.65
C TYR A 360 -19.48 12.75 4.17
N ARG A 361 -20.22 11.65 4.08
CA ARG A 361 -21.65 11.71 3.78
C ARG A 361 -22.39 12.44 4.91
N SER A 362 -23.17 13.47 4.58
CA SER A 362 -23.75 14.39 5.55
C SER A 362 -24.74 13.72 6.51
N ASP A 363 -25.56 12.78 6.02
CA ASP A 363 -26.55 12.06 6.82
C ASP A 363 -25.89 11.23 7.93
N LEU A 364 -24.85 10.47 7.58
CA LEU A 364 -24.08 9.66 8.51
C LEU A 364 -23.35 10.55 9.52
N LEU A 365 -22.71 11.63 9.07
CA LEU A 365 -22.01 12.56 9.96
C LEU A 365 -22.95 13.15 11.02
N ARG A 366 -24.14 13.58 10.60
CA ARG A 366 -25.17 14.08 11.51
C ARG A 366 -25.69 13.01 12.46
N SER A 367 -25.90 11.78 11.98
CA SER A 367 -26.34 10.66 12.82
C SER A 367 -25.31 10.27 13.90
N LEU A 368 -24.03 10.55 13.66
CA LEU A 368 -22.93 10.35 14.60
C LEU A 368 -22.72 11.51 15.58
N GLY A 369 -23.55 12.57 15.49
CA GLY A 369 -23.47 13.75 16.35
C GLY A 369 -22.36 14.73 16.02
N GLY A 370 -21.75 14.65 14.83
CA GLY A 370 -20.68 15.57 14.40
C GLY A 370 -19.35 15.34 15.11
N PHE A 371 -18.65 16.44 15.41
CA PHE A 371 -17.34 16.47 16.07
C PHE A 371 -17.52 16.40 17.59
N ARG A 372 -16.78 15.50 18.26
CA ARG A 372 -16.82 15.41 19.73
C ARG A 372 -15.89 16.45 20.36
N GLU A 373 -16.41 17.23 21.29
CA GLU A 373 -15.60 18.10 22.14
C GLU A 373 -14.60 17.29 23.01
N GLY A 374 -13.46 17.90 23.35
CA GLY A 374 -12.40 17.24 24.10
C GLY A 374 -11.47 16.37 23.26
N PHE A 375 -11.59 16.45 21.94
CA PHE A 375 -10.68 15.87 20.94
C PHE A 375 -10.00 16.93 20.07
N ASP A 376 -10.05 18.20 20.47
CA ASP A 376 -9.42 19.30 19.73
C ASP A 376 -7.95 18.97 19.40
N GLY A 377 -7.53 19.26 18.17
CA GLY A 377 -6.23 18.85 17.61
C GLY A 377 -6.20 17.42 17.04
N SER A 378 -7.24 16.61 17.25
CA SER A 378 -7.41 15.27 16.66
C SER A 378 -8.88 14.92 16.43
N GLN A 379 -9.73 15.94 16.29
CA GLN A 379 -11.18 15.83 16.15
C GLN A 379 -11.57 15.14 14.84
N ASP A 380 -10.76 15.33 13.80
CA ASP A 380 -10.88 14.67 12.51
C ASP A 380 -10.57 13.16 12.60
N TYR A 381 -9.57 12.80 13.41
CA TYR A 381 -9.20 11.40 13.65
C TYR A 381 -10.29 10.66 14.43
N ASP A 382 -10.82 11.30 15.48
CA ASP A 382 -11.99 10.79 16.20
C ASP A 382 -13.19 10.57 15.28
N LEU A 383 -13.50 11.58 14.44
CA LEU A 383 -14.60 11.48 13.48
C LEU A 383 -14.39 10.35 12.48
N ALA A 384 -13.18 10.24 11.91
CA ALA A 384 -12.82 9.20 10.97
C ALA A 384 -13.00 7.80 11.56
N LEU A 385 -12.52 7.56 12.78
CA LEU A 385 -12.68 6.29 13.49
C LEU A 385 -14.15 5.94 13.71
N ARG A 386 -14.98 6.89 14.15
CA ARG A 386 -16.42 6.67 14.31
C ARG A 386 -17.14 6.44 12.99
N PHE A 387 -16.65 7.03 11.89
CA PHE A 387 -17.19 6.81 10.56
C PHE A 387 -16.93 5.38 10.08
N VAL A 388 -15.68 4.90 10.18
CA VAL A 388 -15.33 3.57 9.68
C VAL A 388 -16.04 2.44 10.45
N GLU A 389 -16.44 2.68 11.71
CA GLU A 389 -17.30 1.76 12.49
C GLU A 389 -18.65 1.47 11.80
N ARG A 390 -19.12 2.37 10.93
CA ARG A 390 -20.43 2.27 10.25
C ARG A 390 -20.32 1.86 8.78
N LEU A 391 -19.11 1.62 8.29
CA LEU A 391 -18.85 1.45 6.86
C LEU A 391 -18.19 0.11 6.56
N GLU A 392 -18.60 -0.46 5.42
CA GLU A 392 -17.81 -1.50 4.78
C GLU A 392 -16.60 -0.89 4.07
N PRO A 393 -15.44 -1.58 3.97
CA PRO A 393 -14.24 -1.03 3.34
C PRO A 393 -14.45 -0.48 1.92
N ARG A 394 -15.36 -1.07 1.14
CA ARG A 394 -15.70 -0.61 -0.22
C ARG A 394 -16.35 0.79 -0.26
N GLN A 395 -16.95 1.24 0.83
CA GLN A 395 -17.60 2.55 0.96
C GLN A 395 -16.61 3.66 1.33
N ILE A 396 -15.37 3.29 1.65
CA ILE A 396 -14.27 4.21 1.94
C ILE A 396 -13.42 4.30 0.68
N ARG A 397 -13.31 5.50 0.11
CA ARG A 397 -12.68 5.73 -1.18
C ARG A 397 -11.43 6.58 -1.03
N HIS A 398 -10.37 6.16 -1.69
CA HIS A 398 -9.16 6.93 -1.81
C HIS A 398 -9.07 7.52 -3.22
N ILE A 399 -8.82 8.82 -3.32
CA ILE A 399 -8.47 9.48 -4.57
C ILE A 399 -6.94 9.67 -4.59
N PRO A 400 -6.18 8.90 -5.40
CA PRO A 400 -4.71 8.98 -5.45
C PRO A 400 -4.24 10.21 -6.24
N ARG A 401 -4.57 11.39 -5.71
CA ARG A 401 -4.23 12.73 -6.21
C ARG A 401 -4.04 13.64 -5.01
N VAL A 402 -3.06 14.55 -5.10
CA VAL A 402 -2.81 15.55 -4.06
C VAL A 402 -3.88 16.64 -4.19
N LEU A 403 -4.95 16.53 -3.42
CA LEU A 403 -6.11 17.43 -3.47
C LEU A 403 -6.23 18.33 -2.24
N TYR A 404 -5.15 18.42 -1.46
CA TYR A 404 -5.06 19.26 -0.29
C TYR A 404 -3.62 19.77 -0.10
N HIS A 405 -3.47 21.06 0.17
CA HIS A 405 -2.19 21.70 0.41
C HIS A 405 -2.15 22.22 1.85
N TRP A 406 -1.46 21.48 2.71
CA TRP A 406 -1.31 21.80 4.11
C TRP A 406 -0.26 22.89 4.32
N ARG A 407 -0.65 24.05 4.83
CA ARG A 407 0.24 25.19 4.92
C ARG A 407 1.24 25.04 6.06
N ALA A 408 2.52 25.02 5.72
CA ALA A 408 3.64 24.93 6.64
C ALA A 408 4.17 26.32 7.08
N ILE A 409 3.45 26.99 7.97
CA ILE A 409 3.85 28.30 8.55
C ILE A 409 3.98 28.24 10.07
N ALA A 410 4.80 29.12 10.66
CA ALA A 410 5.08 29.16 12.11
C ALA A 410 3.81 29.26 12.98
N SER A 411 2.72 29.84 12.46
CA SER A 411 1.42 29.93 13.14
C SER A 411 0.47 28.75 12.87
N SER A 412 0.76 27.88 11.90
CA SER A 412 -0.03 26.70 11.51
C SER A 412 0.37 25.48 12.34
N GLY A 413 -0.56 24.52 12.46
CA GLY A 413 -0.29 23.20 13.04
C GLY A 413 0.86 22.45 12.33
N ALA A 414 1.11 22.73 11.04
CA ALA A 414 2.16 22.09 10.24
C ALA A 414 3.59 22.46 10.66
N ALA A 415 3.83 23.70 11.11
CA ALA A 415 5.16 24.17 11.52
C ALA A 415 5.29 24.40 13.03
N ARG A 416 4.20 24.28 13.80
CA ARG A 416 4.32 24.08 15.24
C ARG A 416 5.05 22.77 15.48
N GLN A 417 6.34 22.86 15.81
CA GLN A 417 7.17 21.79 16.34
C GLN A 417 6.57 21.12 17.61
N GLU A 418 5.49 21.70 18.13
CA GLU A 418 4.66 21.19 19.18
C GLU A 418 3.19 21.23 18.72
N ALA A 419 2.70 20.18 18.08
CA ALA A 419 1.36 19.79 18.49
C ALA A 419 1.44 19.57 19.99
N LYS A 420 0.81 20.47 20.76
CA LYS A 420 0.90 20.43 22.22
C LYS A 420 0.53 19.01 22.67
N PRO A 421 1.13 18.48 23.75
CA PRO A 421 0.88 17.12 24.22
C PRO A 421 -0.60 16.69 24.27
N TYR A 422 -1.53 17.64 24.42
CA TYR A 422 -2.98 17.38 24.37
C TYR A 422 -3.45 16.72 23.07
N ALA A 423 -2.93 17.10 21.89
CA ALA A 423 -3.41 16.57 20.61
C ALA A 423 -2.97 15.12 20.44
N TYR A 424 -1.74 14.80 20.86
CA TYR A 424 -1.23 13.44 20.91
C TYR A 424 -2.06 12.54 21.83
N GLU A 425 -2.41 13.06 23.02
CA GLU A 425 -3.29 12.34 23.94
C GLU A 425 -4.74 12.22 23.42
N ALA A 426 -5.26 13.25 22.74
CA ALA A 426 -6.58 13.22 22.13
C ALA A 426 -6.67 12.14 21.04
N ALA A 427 -5.67 12.05 20.16
CA ALA A 427 -5.58 10.96 19.18
C ALA A 427 -5.45 9.59 19.83
N ARG A 428 -4.58 9.44 20.85
CA ARG A 428 -4.45 8.17 21.60
C ARG A 428 -5.78 7.74 22.22
N ARG A 429 -6.50 8.69 22.83
CA ARG A 429 -7.85 8.48 23.38
C ARG A 429 -8.86 8.14 22.29
N ALA A 430 -8.81 8.79 21.13
CA ALA A 430 -9.73 8.51 20.03
C ALA A 430 -9.62 7.05 19.55
N ILE A 431 -8.38 6.56 19.39
CA ILE A 431 -8.10 5.15 19.05
C ILE A 431 -8.58 4.23 20.18
N GLY A 432 -8.31 4.57 21.45
CA GLY A 432 -8.75 3.78 22.60
C GLY A 432 -10.27 3.67 22.72
N ASP A 433 -10.98 4.80 22.60
CA ASP A 433 -12.44 4.84 22.61
C ASP A 433 -13.02 4.03 21.43
N HIS A 434 -12.38 4.09 20.26
CA HIS A 434 -12.77 3.29 19.09
C HIS A 434 -12.63 1.79 19.35
N LEU A 435 -11.47 1.34 19.83
CA LEU A 435 -11.21 -0.06 20.19
C LEU A 435 -12.23 -0.56 21.23
N GLN A 436 -12.56 0.26 22.21
CA GLN A 436 -13.60 -0.05 23.19
C GLN A 436 -14.97 -0.23 22.53
N ARG A 437 -15.38 0.67 21.61
CA ARG A 437 -16.67 0.59 20.92
C ARG A 437 -16.80 -0.66 20.03
N VAL A 438 -15.71 -1.08 19.38
CA VAL A 438 -15.70 -2.29 18.55
C VAL A 438 -15.46 -3.58 19.37
N GLY A 439 -15.32 -3.47 20.69
CA GLY A 439 -15.16 -4.61 21.61
C GLY A 439 -13.77 -5.22 21.60
N GLU A 440 -12.76 -4.49 21.14
CA GLU A 440 -11.38 -4.95 21.02
C GLU A 440 -10.57 -4.60 22.28
N ARG A 441 -10.03 -5.62 22.95
CA ARG A 441 -9.15 -5.44 24.12
C ARG A 441 -7.73 -5.16 23.66
N ALA A 442 -7.36 -3.89 23.66
CA ALA A 442 -6.02 -3.46 23.31
C ALA A 442 -5.62 -2.19 24.05
N GLU A 443 -4.31 -1.99 24.18
CA GLU A 443 -3.69 -0.79 24.71
C GLU A 443 -3.11 0.04 23.56
N VAL A 444 -3.31 1.36 23.61
CA VAL A 444 -2.75 2.29 22.63
C VAL A 444 -1.51 2.96 23.23
N LEU A 445 -0.36 2.67 22.63
CA LEU A 445 0.95 3.12 23.05
C LEU A 445 1.47 4.24 22.15
N PHE A 446 2.22 5.17 22.73
CA PHE A 446 3.01 6.13 21.95
C PHE A 446 4.18 5.43 21.24
N THR A 447 4.61 5.99 20.12
CA THR A 447 5.80 5.54 19.42
C THR A 447 6.82 6.67 19.28
N PRO A 448 8.10 6.35 19.01
CA PRO A 448 9.10 7.37 18.67
C PRO A 448 8.81 8.08 17.34
N ILE A 449 7.92 7.53 16.50
CA ILE A 449 7.51 8.13 15.24
C ILE A 449 6.41 9.15 15.56
N ARG A 450 6.64 10.42 15.19
CA ARG A 450 5.65 11.48 15.40
C ARG A 450 4.34 11.13 14.72
N TRP A 451 3.24 11.46 15.40
CA TRP A 451 1.86 11.17 14.97
C TRP A 451 1.54 9.70 14.70
N ALA A 452 2.35 8.77 15.22
CA ALA A 452 2.11 7.35 15.10
C ALA A 452 1.95 6.68 16.47
N TYR A 453 0.99 5.77 16.54
CA TYR A 453 0.59 4.99 17.71
C TYR A 453 0.77 3.50 17.45
N ARG A 454 0.98 2.71 18.50
CA ARG A 454 1.00 1.25 18.45
C ARG A 454 -0.20 0.72 19.22
N VAL A 455 -1.05 -0.04 18.54
CA VAL A 455 -2.11 -0.81 19.18
C VAL A 455 -1.55 -2.17 19.58
N ARG A 456 -1.43 -2.40 20.90
CA ARG A 456 -0.99 -3.66 21.49
C ARG A 456 -2.21 -4.44 21.96
N ARG A 457 -2.56 -5.50 21.23
CA ARG A 457 -3.75 -6.35 21.50
C ARG A 457 -3.45 -7.33 22.63
N SER A 458 -4.45 -7.57 23.48
CA SER A 458 -4.37 -8.61 24.49
C SER A 458 -4.53 -9.99 23.88
N LEU A 459 -3.79 -10.97 24.40
CA LEU A 459 -3.96 -12.37 24.01
C LEU A 459 -5.21 -12.98 24.67
N PRO A 460 -5.94 -13.87 23.98
CA PRO A 460 -6.92 -14.72 24.64
C PRO A 460 -6.26 -15.61 25.70
N GLU A 461 -6.89 -15.80 26.85
CA GLU A 461 -6.33 -16.58 27.98
C GLU A 461 -6.05 -18.04 27.61
N ASN A 462 -6.81 -18.59 26.67
CA ASN A 462 -6.79 -20.00 26.26
C ASN A 462 -6.09 -20.25 24.92
N VAL A 463 -5.35 -19.27 24.38
CA VAL A 463 -4.66 -19.47 23.10
C VAL A 463 -3.51 -20.46 23.23
N ARG A 464 -3.59 -21.56 22.48
CA ARG A 464 -2.54 -22.59 22.42
C ARG A 464 -1.64 -22.35 21.22
N VAL A 465 -0.34 -22.23 21.48
CA VAL A 465 0.67 -21.97 20.46
C VAL A 465 1.61 -23.16 20.38
N SER A 466 1.80 -23.71 19.18
CA SER A 466 2.86 -24.68 18.92
C SER A 466 3.96 -24.03 18.09
N LEU A 467 5.15 -23.92 18.68
CA LEU A 467 6.33 -23.44 18.00
C LEU A 467 7.10 -24.63 17.44
N LEU A 468 7.17 -24.71 16.11
CA LEU A 468 7.89 -25.70 15.34
C LEU A 468 9.28 -25.16 15.02
N LEU A 469 10.30 -25.59 15.76
CA LEU A 469 11.69 -25.19 15.57
C LEU A 469 12.46 -26.28 14.81
N ARG A 470 12.86 -26.01 13.57
CA ARG A 470 13.73 -26.93 12.83
C ARG A 470 15.15 -26.89 13.39
N ALA A 471 15.69 -28.06 13.67
CA ALA A 471 17.09 -28.23 14.03
C ALA A 471 17.99 -27.69 12.89
N GLY A 472 18.80 -26.69 13.22
CA GLY A 472 19.72 -26.01 12.31
C GLY A 472 21.02 -26.78 12.12
N THR A 473 22.11 -26.03 11.89
CA THR A 473 23.42 -26.58 11.52
C THR A 473 24.18 -27.28 12.67
N THR A 474 24.01 -26.85 13.93
CA THR A 474 24.71 -27.44 15.08
C THR A 474 23.80 -27.61 16.30
N ALA A 475 24.06 -28.63 17.12
CA ALA A 475 23.35 -28.88 18.37
C ALA A 475 23.50 -27.71 19.37
N GLU A 476 24.66 -27.07 19.39
CA GLU A 476 24.92 -25.90 20.25
C GLU A 476 24.07 -24.68 19.84
N ALA A 477 23.95 -24.41 18.54
CA ALA A 477 23.11 -23.32 18.03
C ALA A 477 21.62 -23.58 18.31
N LEU A 478 21.18 -24.83 18.18
CA LEU A 478 19.84 -25.26 18.52
C LEU A 478 19.56 -25.07 20.02
N GLY A 479 20.46 -25.53 20.90
CA GLY A 479 20.33 -25.36 22.35
C GLY A 479 20.21 -23.89 22.76
N ARG A 480 21.04 -23.01 22.19
CA ARG A 480 20.94 -21.55 22.42
C ARG A 480 19.59 -20.97 21.97
N SER A 481 19.06 -21.41 20.83
CA SER A 481 17.75 -20.95 20.36
C SER A 481 16.62 -21.43 21.27
N ILE A 482 16.65 -22.69 21.73
CA ILE A 482 15.67 -23.24 22.68
C ILE A 482 15.68 -22.43 23.98
N GLU A 483 16.85 -22.21 24.58
CA GLU A 483 16.98 -21.47 25.83
C GLU A 483 16.45 -20.04 25.71
N ARG A 484 16.80 -19.35 24.62
CA ARG A 484 16.34 -17.97 24.36
C ARG A 484 14.83 -17.89 24.13
N ILE A 485 14.29 -18.78 23.28
CA ILE A 485 12.86 -18.83 23.01
C ILE A 485 12.10 -19.05 24.31
N ARG A 486 12.55 -19.96 25.19
CA ARG A 486 11.90 -20.19 26.49
C ARG A 486 11.98 -19.00 27.43
N LYS A 487 13.13 -18.33 27.51
CA LYS A 487 13.30 -17.12 28.34
C LYS A 487 12.44 -15.94 27.86
N GLN A 488 12.12 -15.88 26.57
CA GLN A 488 11.41 -14.77 25.92
C GLN A 488 10.02 -15.18 25.40
N ALA A 489 9.49 -16.32 25.84
CA ALA A 489 8.19 -16.81 25.42
C ALA A 489 7.11 -16.21 26.33
N ASP A 490 6.61 -15.04 25.95
CA ASP A 490 5.48 -14.39 26.62
C ASP A 490 4.14 -14.90 26.06
N CYS A 491 3.83 -16.18 26.27
CA CYS A 491 2.55 -16.77 25.85
C CYS A 491 2.02 -17.75 26.91
N PRO A 492 0.70 -17.75 27.20
CA PRO A 492 0.11 -18.56 28.28
C PRO A 492 0.32 -20.06 28.11
N GLU A 493 0.07 -20.61 26.91
CA GLU A 493 0.22 -22.04 26.61
C GLU A 493 1.10 -22.25 25.37
N LEU A 494 2.42 -22.41 25.60
CA LEU A 494 3.41 -22.68 24.55
C LEU A 494 3.85 -24.15 24.55
N GLU A 495 3.64 -24.82 23.42
CA GLU A 495 4.24 -26.10 23.08
C GLU A 495 5.47 -25.89 22.18
N LEU A 496 6.67 -26.26 22.64
CA LEU A 496 7.88 -26.20 21.82
C LEU A 496 8.20 -27.56 21.20
N LEU A 497 8.12 -27.64 19.86
CA LEU A 497 8.39 -28.83 19.07
C LEU A 497 9.66 -28.66 18.26
N VAL A 498 10.68 -29.48 18.56
CA VAL A 498 11.94 -29.46 17.83
C VAL A 498 11.90 -30.51 16.73
N VAL A 499 11.93 -30.08 15.47
CA VAL A 499 11.87 -30.95 14.31
C VAL A 499 13.30 -31.33 13.90
N ALA A 500 13.68 -32.59 14.10
CA ALA A 500 15.01 -33.08 13.77
C ALA A 500 15.27 -33.00 12.25
N GLY A 501 16.42 -32.45 11.87
CA GLY A 501 16.88 -32.38 10.47
C GLY A 501 17.97 -33.41 10.11
N SER A 502 18.53 -34.10 11.10
CA SER A 502 19.59 -35.12 10.98
C SER A 502 19.56 -36.08 12.16
N PRO A 503 20.12 -37.31 12.04
CA PRO A 503 20.11 -38.34 13.09
C PRO A 503 20.96 -38.01 14.34
N SER A 504 21.51 -36.79 14.43
CA SER A 504 22.25 -36.30 15.60
C SER A 504 21.37 -35.51 16.58
N CYS A 505 20.06 -35.44 16.36
CA CYS A 505 19.11 -34.98 17.38
C CYS A 505 18.88 -36.12 18.40
N PRO A 506 18.69 -35.82 19.69
CA PRO A 506 18.37 -36.85 20.68
C PRO A 506 17.17 -37.67 20.20
N ASN A 507 17.30 -38.99 20.21
CA ASN A 507 16.21 -39.90 19.84
C ASN A 507 15.05 -39.75 20.85
N GLU A 508 13.83 -39.95 20.33
CA GLU A 508 12.57 -40.00 21.06
C GLU A 508 12.73 -40.81 22.36
N ASP A 509 12.38 -40.20 23.50
CA ASP A 509 12.05 -40.80 24.83
C ASP A 509 12.55 -40.00 26.05
N ASP A 510 13.00 -38.75 25.92
CA ASP A 510 13.02 -37.84 27.08
C ASP A 510 11.66 -37.10 27.16
N GLU A 511 10.63 -37.78 27.68
CA GLU A 511 9.55 -37.05 28.34
C GLU A 511 10.18 -36.16 29.42
N GLY A 512 10.18 -34.84 29.17
CA GLY A 512 10.17 -33.87 30.24
C GLY A 512 11.49 -33.68 31.00
N LYS A 513 12.60 -33.44 30.30
CA LYS A 513 13.52 -32.42 30.80
C LYS A 513 13.15 -31.10 30.11
N GLU A 514 12.31 -30.32 30.80
CA GLU A 514 12.09 -28.89 30.52
C GLU A 514 10.99 -28.45 29.51
N GLY A 515 10.03 -29.32 29.14
CA GLY A 515 8.84 -28.89 28.38
C GLY A 515 9.04 -28.71 26.87
N VAL A 516 10.03 -29.39 26.29
CA VAL A 516 10.32 -29.42 24.85
C VAL A 516 10.08 -30.83 24.31
N ARG A 517 9.39 -30.96 23.18
CA ARG A 517 9.17 -32.27 22.52
C ARG A 517 9.96 -32.34 21.22
N PHE A 518 10.88 -33.30 21.14
CA PHE A 518 11.63 -33.59 19.93
C PHE A 518 10.82 -34.51 19.03
N LEU A 519 10.79 -34.21 17.74
CA LEU A 519 10.06 -34.97 16.73
C LEU A 519 11.05 -35.60 15.75
N ALA A 520 10.98 -36.93 15.58
CA ALA A 520 11.76 -37.66 14.57
C ALA A 520 10.92 -37.86 13.29
N PRO A 521 11.15 -37.08 12.22
CA PRO A 521 10.37 -37.23 10.99
C PRO A 521 10.72 -38.55 10.27
N PRO A 522 9.74 -39.18 9.59
CA PRO A 522 10.01 -40.28 8.67
C PRO A 522 11.13 -39.96 7.68
N ALA A 523 11.95 -40.96 7.36
CA ALA A 523 13.07 -40.81 6.44
C ALA A 523 12.63 -40.25 5.08
N GLY A 524 13.41 -39.32 4.53
CA GLY A 524 13.18 -38.72 3.21
C GLY A 524 12.21 -37.54 3.17
N LEU A 525 11.60 -37.13 4.30
CA LEU A 525 10.83 -35.89 4.36
C LEU A 525 11.73 -34.65 4.35
N ALA A 526 11.42 -33.67 3.50
CA ALA A 526 12.17 -32.42 3.38
C ALA A 526 11.26 -31.26 2.95
N GLY A 527 11.72 -30.03 3.22
CA GLY A 527 11.01 -28.82 2.78
C GLY A 527 9.56 -28.77 3.27
N PRO A 528 8.57 -28.49 2.40
CA PRO A 528 7.16 -28.39 2.80
C PRO A 528 6.56 -29.67 3.39
N SER A 529 7.01 -30.86 2.95
CA SER A 529 6.44 -32.12 3.44
C SER A 529 6.82 -32.39 4.90
N LEU A 530 8.03 -31.99 5.30
CA LEU A 530 8.50 -32.02 6.67
C LEU A 530 7.65 -31.12 7.57
N TRP A 531 7.42 -29.87 7.15
CA TRP A 531 6.60 -28.92 7.91
C TRP A 531 5.14 -29.36 8.03
N ASN A 532 4.56 -29.91 6.97
CA ASN A 532 3.20 -30.47 7.01
C ASN A 532 3.10 -31.68 7.95
N TRP A 533 4.14 -32.50 8.04
CA TRP A 533 4.20 -33.59 9.00
C TRP A 533 4.32 -33.06 10.43
N ALA A 534 5.25 -32.14 10.70
CA ALA A 534 5.45 -31.55 12.02
C ALA A 534 4.19 -30.80 12.52
N ALA A 535 3.53 -30.04 11.64
CA ALA A 535 2.29 -29.35 11.94
C ALA A 535 1.14 -30.30 12.34
N ARG A 536 1.12 -31.54 11.82
CA ARG A 536 0.12 -32.54 12.22
C ARG A 536 0.37 -33.12 13.62
N GLN A 537 1.58 -32.96 14.15
CA GLN A 537 1.91 -33.37 15.51
C GLN A 537 1.59 -32.30 16.54
N ALA A 538 1.47 -31.03 16.10
CA ALA A 538 1.19 -29.89 16.96
C ALA A 538 -0.20 -29.94 17.59
N LYS A 539 -0.29 -29.49 18.84
CA LYS A 539 -1.55 -29.40 19.61
C LYS A 539 -2.13 -27.98 19.64
N GLY A 540 -1.34 -26.98 19.25
CA GLY A 540 -1.70 -25.59 19.25
C GLY A 540 -2.60 -25.21 18.09
N GLU A 541 -3.45 -24.22 18.34
CA GLU A 541 -4.32 -23.60 17.33
C GLU A 541 -3.53 -22.65 16.43
N ILE A 542 -2.47 -22.04 16.98
CA ILE A 542 -1.53 -21.19 16.27
C ILE A 542 -0.21 -21.94 16.10
N LEU A 543 0.28 -21.99 14.86
CA LEU A 543 1.55 -22.63 14.51
C LEU A 543 2.60 -21.57 14.17
N VAL A 544 3.74 -21.62 14.87
CA VAL A 544 4.87 -20.72 14.63
C VAL A 544 6.03 -21.52 14.06
N PHE A 545 6.43 -21.22 12.82
CA PHE A 545 7.50 -21.92 12.13
C PHE A 545 8.81 -21.14 12.25
N LEU A 546 9.84 -21.77 12.80
CA LEU A 546 11.17 -21.17 12.95
C LEU A 546 12.27 -22.15 12.57
N GLU A 547 13.40 -21.61 12.14
CA GLU A 547 14.60 -22.39 11.83
C GLU A 547 15.75 -21.90 12.71
N ALA A 548 16.46 -22.82 13.35
CA ALA A 548 17.64 -22.47 14.12
C ALA A 548 18.83 -22.17 13.18
N PRO A 549 19.71 -21.19 13.51
CA PRO A 549 19.63 -20.32 14.69
C PRO A 549 18.57 -19.21 14.53
N ALA A 550 17.69 -19.10 15.52
CA ALA A 550 16.76 -17.99 15.67
C ALA A 550 17.11 -17.20 16.94
N GLU A 551 17.19 -15.87 16.81
CA GLU A 551 17.49 -14.95 17.91
C GLU A 551 16.41 -13.84 17.96
N PRO A 552 15.34 -14.03 18.75
CA PRO A 552 14.36 -12.99 18.98
C PRO A 552 14.99 -11.78 19.70
N LYS A 553 14.63 -10.56 19.28
CA LYS A 553 15.20 -9.32 19.84
C LYS A 553 14.36 -8.68 20.96
N GLY A 554 13.07 -8.98 21.03
CA GLY A 554 12.14 -8.44 22.03
C GLY A 554 11.61 -9.54 22.94
N GLU A 555 11.27 -9.20 24.18
CA GLU A 555 10.69 -10.14 25.15
C GLU A 555 9.23 -10.50 24.82
N ASP A 556 8.52 -9.59 24.13
CA ASP A 556 7.11 -9.71 23.73
C ASP A 556 6.93 -10.24 22.29
N TRP A 557 7.99 -10.73 21.64
CA TRP A 557 7.98 -11.02 20.19
C TRP A 557 6.92 -12.06 19.80
N LEU A 558 6.76 -13.11 20.62
CA LEU A 558 5.81 -14.19 20.36
C LEU A 558 4.40 -13.72 20.65
N ALA A 559 4.20 -13.00 21.76
CA ALA A 559 2.92 -12.40 22.12
C ALA A 559 2.42 -11.50 20.99
N GLU A 560 3.27 -10.62 20.45
CA GLU A 560 2.91 -9.73 19.36
C GLU A 560 2.50 -10.51 18.12
N LEU A 561 3.29 -11.51 17.69
CA LEU A 561 2.96 -12.33 16.52
C LEU A 561 1.62 -13.06 16.70
N VAL A 562 1.40 -13.66 17.87
CA VAL A 562 0.18 -14.39 18.19
C VAL A 562 -1.00 -13.42 18.24
N SER A 563 -0.84 -12.23 18.82
CA SER A 563 -1.91 -11.21 18.92
C SER A 563 -2.44 -10.76 17.55
N GLN A 564 -1.57 -10.79 16.52
CA GLN A 564 -1.98 -10.54 15.15
C GLN A 564 -2.60 -11.78 14.51
N ALA A 565 -2.06 -12.97 14.79
CA ALA A 565 -2.50 -14.22 14.17
C ALA A 565 -3.87 -14.72 14.66
N VAL A 566 -4.28 -14.35 15.88
CA VAL A 566 -5.60 -14.71 16.44
C VAL A 566 -6.75 -13.87 15.85
N ARG A 567 -6.45 -12.80 15.12
CA ARG A 567 -7.47 -11.96 14.49
C ARG A 567 -8.20 -12.76 13.40
N PRO A 568 -9.55 -12.75 13.36
CA PRO A 568 -10.33 -13.62 12.48
C PRO A 568 -10.10 -13.36 10.98
N GLU A 569 -9.73 -12.13 10.61
CA GLU A 569 -9.43 -11.71 9.25
C GLU A 569 -8.00 -12.03 8.80
N VAL A 570 -7.11 -12.42 9.72
CA VAL A 570 -5.69 -12.64 9.44
C VAL A 570 -5.42 -14.12 9.13
N GLY A 571 -4.87 -14.38 7.95
CA GLY A 571 -4.53 -15.75 7.52
C GLY A 571 -3.12 -16.21 7.89
N ALA A 572 -2.17 -15.28 7.99
CA ALA A 572 -0.77 -15.53 8.35
C ALA A 572 -0.08 -14.23 8.78
N VAL A 573 0.90 -14.34 9.68
CA VAL A 573 1.71 -13.22 10.18
C VAL A 573 3.19 -13.58 10.05
N GLY A 574 4.01 -12.60 9.66
CA GLY A 574 5.45 -12.76 9.57
C GLY A 574 6.18 -11.65 10.31
N ALA A 575 7.21 -12.00 11.07
CA ALA A 575 8.12 -11.02 11.66
C ALA A 575 9.12 -10.51 10.60
N ARG A 576 9.59 -9.26 10.78
CA ARG A 576 10.73 -8.75 10.02
C ARG A 576 12.00 -9.47 10.46
N ILE A 577 12.56 -10.29 9.58
CA ILE A 577 13.83 -10.97 9.82
C ILE A 577 14.98 -10.04 9.41
N LEU A 578 15.88 -9.76 10.35
CA LEU A 578 17.09 -9.01 10.09
C LEU A 578 18.22 -10.02 9.81
N ALA A 579 18.88 -9.89 8.67
CA ALA A 579 20.13 -10.61 8.46
C ALA A 579 21.14 -10.15 9.53
N PRO A 580 22.01 -11.05 10.05
CA PRO A 580 23.14 -10.64 10.85
C PRO A 580 23.88 -9.58 10.06
N THR A 581 24.01 -8.36 10.60
CA THR A 581 24.80 -7.33 9.93
C THR A 581 26.21 -7.90 9.77
N ALA A 582 26.65 -8.07 8.53
CA ALA A 582 28.08 -8.15 8.28
C ALA A 582 28.66 -6.92 8.94
N ARG A 583 29.42 -7.10 10.02
CA ARG A 583 30.22 -6.02 10.60
C ARG A 583 31.04 -5.48 9.43
N TRP A 584 30.67 -4.32 8.91
CA TRP A 584 31.57 -3.56 8.07
C TRP A 584 32.82 -3.38 8.93
N PRO A 585 34.01 -3.81 8.49
CA PRO A 585 35.21 -3.60 9.28
C PRO A 585 35.27 -2.10 9.56
N ARG A 586 35.36 -1.75 10.85
CA ARG A 586 35.76 -0.40 11.25
C ARG A 586 37.02 -0.12 10.45
N ARG A 587 36.94 0.80 9.46
CA ARG A 587 38.14 1.39 8.89
C ARG A 587 38.77 2.20 10.03
N GLY A 588 39.70 1.57 10.72
CA GLY A 588 40.70 2.25 11.51
C GLY A 588 41.84 2.64 10.57
N SER A 589 42.03 3.95 10.45
CA SER A 589 43.19 4.74 10.01
C SER A 589 42.68 5.93 9.19
#